data_AF-A0AAE1NXY3-F1
#
_entry.id   AF-A0AAE1NXY3-F1
#
_cell.length_a   1.000
_cell.length_b   1.000
_cell.length_c   1.000
_cell.angle_alpha   90.00
_cell.angle_beta   90.00
_cell.angle_gamma   90.00
#
_symmetry.space_group_name_H-M   'P 1'
#
loop_
_entity.id
_entity.type
_entity.pdbx_description
1 polymer ?
#
loop_
_entity_poly.entity_id
_entity_poly.type
_entity_poly.pdbx_seq_one_letter_code
_entity_poly.pdbx_strand_id
1 'polypeptide(L)'
;MIKQPSPHYTPTNYTTITTDTTYFPPVITEKRHPPSNKMMEGLVSSLTIASHIALSHVVRRRFIPAVVDNEVVKGCLLELVAVVEMCCVSFELAVVADNFGAALWAFLVFLIIIWRSKNWASVTACPYSLLEQYVEGSIKPSHALLKVVAQLAGAFISYRLMRQLWMLELTASHVGRGLECTADLRVSAILGFFIECFLTCACCLVSRTLGQIKLKYSSAINSFFTVSMVLLAFDYSGGYFNPVLATGLKWSCHGHTNTEHILVYWAGSILGSMLSLRLWSLPSISIKLVDKFRSKEE
;
A
#
# COMPACT_ATOMS: atom_id res chain seq x y z
N MET A 1 33.82 -6.35 -9.69
CA MET A 1 32.84 -6.16 -8.60
C MET A 1 32.94 -4.72 -8.13
N ILE A 2 32.12 -3.84 -8.69
CA ILE A 2 32.12 -2.40 -8.39
C ILE A 2 30.95 -2.17 -7.43
N LYS A 3 31.24 -1.85 -6.16
CA LYS A 3 30.26 -1.29 -5.23
C LYS A 3 29.82 0.06 -5.80
N GLN A 4 28.59 0.17 -6.28
CA GLN A 4 27.95 1.47 -6.43
C GLN A 4 27.49 1.94 -5.04
N PRO A 5 27.83 3.18 -4.63
CA PRO A 5 27.38 3.70 -3.35
C PRO A 5 25.88 3.99 -3.42
N SER A 6 25.18 3.67 -2.32
CA SER A 6 23.82 4.13 -2.06
C SER A 6 23.72 5.65 -2.30
N PRO A 7 22.59 6.17 -2.80
CA PRO A 7 22.43 7.61 -2.94
C PRO A 7 22.43 8.21 -1.53
N HIS A 8 23.57 8.79 -1.14
CA HIS A 8 23.62 9.74 -0.06
C HIS A 8 22.66 10.87 -0.43
N TYR A 9 21.60 11.00 0.36
CA TYR A 9 20.77 12.19 0.40
C TYR A 9 21.67 13.38 0.73
N THR A 10 22.14 14.06 -0.31
CA THR A 10 22.71 15.39 -0.19
C THR A 10 21.51 16.34 -0.27
N PRO A 11 21.22 17.13 0.77
CA PRO A 11 20.11 18.06 0.71
C PRO A 11 20.41 19.04 -0.42
N THR A 12 19.56 19.02 -1.44
CA THR A 12 19.63 20.00 -2.51
C THR A 12 19.09 21.30 -1.92
N ASN A 13 19.97 22.29 -1.74
CA ASN A 13 19.57 23.62 -1.33
C ASN A 13 18.69 24.22 -2.43
N TYR A 14 17.37 24.18 -2.27
CA TYR A 14 16.45 24.90 -3.15
C TYR A 14 16.55 26.39 -2.85
N THR A 15 17.23 27.13 -3.72
CA THR A 15 17.27 28.60 -3.69
C THR A 15 16.01 29.13 -4.36
N THR A 16 15.00 29.54 -3.59
CA THR A 16 13.88 30.32 -4.13
C THR A 16 14.35 31.76 -4.33
N ILE A 17 14.60 32.16 -5.57
CA ILE A 17 14.89 33.56 -5.92
C ILE A 17 13.55 34.28 -6.12
N THR A 18 13.09 34.99 -5.09
CA THR A 18 12.05 36.02 -5.25
C THR A 18 12.72 37.29 -5.79
N THR A 19 12.39 37.68 -7.02
CA THR A 19 12.79 38.96 -7.59
C THR A 19 11.94 40.07 -6.98
N ASP A 20 12.41 40.66 -5.89
CA ASP A 20 11.89 41.94 -5.40
C ASP A 20 13.03 42.96 -5.37
N THR A 21 12.85 44.03 -6.15
CA THR A 21 13.82 45.10 -6.36
C THR A 21 13.87 46.03 -5.15
N THR A 22 14.58 45.66 -4.09
CA THR A 22 15.11 46.61 -3.10
C THR A 22 16.35 46.03 -2.39
N TYR A 23 17.41 46.84 -2.33
CA TYR A 23 18.71 46.58 -1.72
C TYR A 23 18.63 46.02 -0.27
N PHE A 24 18.70 44.69 -0.11
CA PHE A 24 19.20 44.01 1.10
C PHE A 24 19.86 42.70 0.66
N PRO A 25 21.02 42.30 1.23
CA PRO A 25 21.57 40.99 0.94
C PRO A 25 20.56 39.91 1.37
N PRO A 26 20.33 38.85 0.57
CA PRO A 26 19.43 37.79 0.96
C PRO A 26 19.94 37.16 2.25
N VAL A 27 19.14 37.23 3.31
CA VAL A 27 19.37 36.43 4.52
C VAL A 27 19.10 34.99 4.11
N ILE A 28 20.17 34.24 3.83
CA ILE A 28 20.11 32.79 3.66
C ILE A 28 19.79 32.21 5.04
N THR A 29 18.50 32.08 5.35
CA THR A 29 18.08 31.18 6.42
C THR A 29 18.28 29.76 5.89
N GLU A 30 19.48 29.23 6.09
CA GLU A 30 19.71 27.79 6.03
C GLU A 30 18.71 27.17 7.02
N LYS A 31 17.63 26.55 6.53
CA LYS A 31 16.71 25.77 7.36
C LYS A 31 17.49 24.58 7.89
N ARG A 32 18.24 24.81 8.97
CA ARG A 32 19.02 23.81 9.69
C ARG A 32 18.04 22.73 10.11
N HIS A 33 18.01 21.62 9.36
CA HIS A 33 17.19 20.48 9.71
C HIS A 33 17.63 20.00 11.09
N PRO A 34 16.70 19.81 12.04
CA PRO A 34 17.06 19.29 13.34
C PRO A 34 17.77 17.93 13.15
N PRO A 35 18.84 17.65 13.92
CA PRO A 35 19.55 16.38 13.80
C PRO A 35 18.57 15.22 14.01
N SER A 36 18.58 14.26 13.08
CA SER A 36 17.71 13.08 13.11
C SER A 36 17.91 12.31 14.42
N ASN A 37 16.87 12.26 15.24
CA ASN A 37 16.81 11.43 16.43
C ASN A 37 16.02 10.15 16.09
N LYS A 38 16.75 9.08 15.79
CA LYS A 38 16.18 7.78 15.41
C LYS A 38 15.18 7.23 16.43
N MET A 39 15.39 7.47 17.72
CA MET A 39 14.43 7.04 18.75
C MET A 39 13.12 7.80 18.63
N MET A 40 13.18 9.13 18.45
CA MET A 40 11.99 9.95 18.24
C MET A 40 11.24 9.58 16.96
N GLU A 41 11.96 9.37 15.85
CA GLU A 41 11.39 8.93 14.57
C GLU A 41 10.63 7.61 14.70
N GLY A 42 11.24 6.62 15.36
CA GLY A 42 10.62 5.33 15.63
C GLY A 42 9.39 5.45 16.51
N LEU A 43 9.44 6.28 17.56
CA LEU A 43 8.33 6.50 18.48
C LEU A 43 7.14 7.17 17.78
N VAL A 44 7.35 8.26 17.05
CA VAL A 44 6.27 8.97 16.35
C VAL A 44 5.64 8.09 15.29
N SER A 45 6.43 7.36 14.50
CA SER A 45 5.91 6.43 13.48
C SER A 45 5.08 5.31 14.13
N SER A 46 5.59 4.72 15.22
CA SER A 46 4.90 3.64 15.93
C SER A 46 3.60 4.10 16.57
N LEU A 47 3.58 5.27 17.22
CA LEU A 47 2.39 5.85 17.82
C LEU A 47 1.34 6.20 16.76
N THR A 48 1.76 6.72 15.62
CA THR A 48 0.86 7.05 14.51
C THR A 48 0.23 5.78 13.93
N ILE A 49 1.03 4.75 13.64
CA ILE A 49 0.54 3.44 13.18
C ILE A 49 -0.44 2.84 14.19
N ALA A 50 -0.07 2.79 15.47
CA ALA A 50 -0.91 2.23 16.53
C ALA A 50 -2.24 3.00 16.67
N SER A 51 -2.19 4.34 16.57
CA SER A 51 -3.38 5.20 16.64
C SER A 51 -4.36 4.93 15.49
N HIS A 52 -3.86 4.80 14.25
CA HIS A 52 -4.71 4.47 13.10
C HIS A 52 -5.32 3.07 13.21
N ILE A 53 -4.57 2.07 13.67
CA ILE A 53 -5.09 0.72 13.91
C ILE A 53 -6.16 0.73 15.01
N ALA A 54 -5.90 1.43 16.13
CA ALA A 54 -6.84 1.51 17.25
C ALA A 54 -8.13 2.23 16.86
N LEU A 55 -8.03 3.38 16.20
CA LEU A 55 -9.19 4.15 15.74
C LEU A 55 -10.03 3.33 14.75
N SER A 56 -9.39 2.71 13.77
CA SER A 56 -10.06 1.88 12.76
C SER A 56 -10.72 0.65 13.40
N HIS A 57 -10.09 0.06 14.42
CA HIS A 57 -10.69 -1.01 15.20
C HIS A 57 -11.96 -0.55 15.92
N VAL A 58 -11.93 0.60 16.61
CA VAL A 58 -13.10 1.16 17.30
C VAL A 58 -14.21 1.49 16.32
N VAL A 59 -13.90 2.14 15.19
CA VAL A 59 -14.89 2.50 14.17
C VAL A 59 -15.54 1.24 13.58
N ARG A 60 -14.74 0.24 13.21
CA ARG A 60 -15.24 -1.03 12.66
C ARG A 60 -16.10 -1.82 13.66
N ARG A 61 -15.64 -1.96 14.91
CA ARG A 61 -16.25 -2.89 15.88
C ARG A 61 -17.39 -2.27 16.68
N ARG A 62 -17.39 -0.95 16.87
CA ARG A 62 -18.34 -0.25 17.73
C ARG A 62 -19.20 0.72 16.93
N PHE A 63 -18.59 1.65 16.21
CA PHE A 63 -19.32 2.76 15.60
C PHE A 63 -20.21 2.29 14.44
N ILE A 64 -19.63 1.69 13.39
CA ILE A 64 -20.36 1.29 12.19
C ILE A 64 -21.55 0.37 12.52
N PRO A 65 -21.40 -0.70 13.32
CA PRO A 65 -22.52 -1.58 13.66
C PRO A 65 -23.59 -0.91 14.52
N ALA A 66 -23.26 0.14 15.27
CA ALA A 66 -24.21 0.83 16.14
C ALA A 66 -25.05 1.89 15.40
N VAL A 67 -24.60 2.37 14.25
CA VAL A 67 -25.24 3.49 13.53
C VAL A 67 -25.74 3.12 12.13
N VAL A 68 -25.37 1.95 11.59
CA VAL A 68 -25.72 1.53 10.23
C VAL A 68 -26.32 0.13 10.21
N ASP A 69 -27.62 0.06 9.95
CA ASP A 69 -28.35 -1.20 9.78
C ASP A 69 -28.30 -1.74 8.34
N ASN A 70 -28.13 -0.86 7.34
CA ASN A 70 -28.08 -1.29 5.95
C ASN A 70 -26.74 -1.97 5.62
N GLU A 71 -26.79 -3.27 5.28
CA GLU A 71 -25.60 -4.08 5.02
C GLU A 71 -24.75 -3.60 3.82
N VAL A 72 -25.36 -2.97 2.81
CA VAL A 72 -24.60 -2.40 1.67
C VAL A 72 -23.81 -1.17 2.12
N VAL A 73 -24.46 -0.25 2.83
CA VAL A 73 -23.82 0.96 3.37
C VAL A 73 -22.72 0.57 4.36
N LYS A 74 -23.02 -0.36 5.27
CA LYS A 74 -22.05 -0.93 6.22
C LYS A 74 -20.85 -1.53 5.51
N GLY A 75 -21.06 -2.34 4.48
CA GLY A 75 -19.99 -2.89 3.65
C GLY A 75 -19.12 -1.81 2.99
N CYS A 76 -19.73 -0.73 2.49
CA CYS A 76 -18.99 0.40 1.90
C CYS A 76 -18.17 1.16 2.95
N LEU A 77 -18.73 1.44 4.13
CA LEU A 77 -18.01 2.11 5.21
C LEU A 77 -16.85 1.26 5.74
N LEU A 78 -17.01 -0.06 5.79
CA LEU A 78 -15.95 -0.98 6.15
C LEU A 78 -14.80 -0.98 5.13
N GLU A 79 -15.11 -0.95 3.83
CA GLU A 79 -14.11 -0.78 2.76
C GLU A 79 -13.37 0.55 2.88
N LEU A 80 -14.10 1.65 3.12
CA LEU A 80 -13.51 2.97 3.33
C LEU A 80 -12.54 2.98 4.51
N VAL A 81 -12.96 2.52 5.69
CA VAL A 81 -12.12 2.51 6.90
C VAL A 81 -10.94 1.57 6.74
N ALA A 82 -11.12 0.42 6.10
CA ALA A 82 -10.03 -0.52 5.84
C ALA A 82 -8.95 0.07 4.91
N VAL A 83 -9.33 0.90 3.94
CA VAL A 83 -8.39 1.63 3.07
C VAL A 83 -7.73 2.80 3.81
N VAL A 84 -8.49 3.55 4.62
CA VAL A 84 -7.91 4.63 5.45
C VAL A 84 -6.82 4.07 6.36
N GLU A 85 -7.10 2.99 7.10
CA GLU A 85 -6.13 2.31 7.96
C GLU A 85 -4.90 1.88 7.14
N MET A 86 -5.13 1.20 6.02
CA MET A 86 -4.06 0.65 5.18
C MET A 86 -3.12 1.73 4.67
N CYS A 87 -3.67 2.78 4.06
CA CYS A 87 -2.87 3.86 3.47
C CYS A 87 -2.15 4.68 4.55
N CYS A 88 -2.82 5.08 5.64
CA CYS A 88 -2.19 5.82 6.73
C CYS A 88 -1.03 5.03 7.35
N VAL A 89 -1.22 3.73 7.59
CA VAL A 89 -0.14 2.86 8.09
C VAL A 89 0.98 2.75 7.06
N SER A 90 0.68 2.60 5.77
CA SER A 90 1.70 2.52 4.72
C SER A 90 2.52 3.81 4.57
N PHE A 91 1.91 4.99 4.77
CA PHE A 91 2.64 6.26 4.79
C PHE A 91 3.72 6.28 5.89
N GLU A 92 3.39 5.91 7.12
CA GLU A 92 4.37 5.83 8.22
C GLU A 92 5.36 4.69 8.06
N LEU A 93 4.95 3.56 7.46
CA LEU A 93 5.89 2.51 7.11
C LEU A 93 6.95 3.00 6.11
N ALA A 94 6.61 3.91 5.19
CA ALA A 94 7.61 4.54 4.33
C ALA A 94 8.63 5.36 5.14
N VAL A 95 8.18 6.09 6.17
CA VAL A 95 9.10 6.79 7.11
C VAL A 95 10.01 5.78 7.82
N VAL A 96 9.48 4.61 8.22
CA VAL A 96 10.28 3.55 8.82
C VAL A 96 11.31 2.99 7.83
N ALA A 97 10.94 2.77 6.57
CA ALA A 97 11.86 2.28 5.54
C ALA A 97 13.03 3.25 5.33
N ASP A 98 12.74 4.55 5.25
CA ASP A 98 13.74 5.60 5.05
C ASP A 98 14.72 5.69 6.24
N ASN A 99 14.24 5.41 7.45
CA ASN A 99 15.02 5.63 8.67
C ASN A 99 15.72 4.40 9.24
N PHE A 100 15.15 3.22 9.03
CA PHE A 100 15.59 1.96 9.63
C PHE A 100 15.82 0.85 8.60
N GLY A 101 15.55 1.11 7.32
CA GLY A 101 15.84 0.23 6.21
C GLY A 101 14.74 -0.79 5.88
N ALA A 102 14.89 -1.41 4.71
CA ALA A 102 13.90 -2.31 4.13
C ALA A 102 13.63 -3.57 4.97
N ALA A 103 14.60 -4.05 5.77
CA ALA A 103 14.43 -5.24 6.59
C ALA A 103 13.40 -5.04 7.72
N LEU A 104 13.51 -3.93 8.48
CA LEU A 104 12.52 -3.61 9.52
C LEU A 104 11.16 -3.31 8.90
N TRP A 105 11.14 -2.53 7.81
CA TRP A 105 9.93 -2.26 7.06
C TRP A 105 9.22 -3.55 6.63
N ALA A 106 9.93 -4.50 6.02
CA ALA A 106 9.36 -5.76 5.55
C ALA A 106 8.80 -6.60 6.71
N PHE A 107 9.52 -6.64 7.84
CA PHE A 107 9.05 -7.31 9.05
C PHE A 107 7.75 -6.69 9.58
N LEU A 108 7.66 -5.36 9.64
CA LEU A 108 6.44 -4.69 10.09
C LEU A 108 5.28 -4.87 9.10
N VAL A 109 5.52 -4.75 7.79
CA VAL A 109 4.50 -5.02 6.76
C VAL A 109 3.98 -6.45 6.89
N PHE A 110 4.87 -7.43 7.11
CA PHE A 110 4.48 -8.82 7.34
C PHE A 110 3.52 -8.96 8.53
N LEU A 111 3.84 -8.32 9.67
CA LEU A 111 2.96 -8.31 10.85
C LEU A 111 1.62 -7.60 10.57
N ILE A 112 1.64 -6.50 9.82
CA ILE A 112 0.44 -5.75 9.43
C ILE A 112 -0.45 -6.57 8.50
N ILE A 113 0.10 -7.30 7.52
CA ILE A 113 -0.71 -8.17 6.65
C ILE A 113 -1.35 -9.31 7.46
N ILE A 114 -0.64 -9.91 8.42
CA ILE A 114 -1.23 -10.90 9.35
C ILE A 114 -2.33 -10.27 10.22
N TRP A 115 -2.11 -9.05 10.72
CA TRP A 115 -3.11 -8.33 11.49
C TRP A 115 -4.38 -8.12 10.65
N ARG A 116 -4.20 -7.65 9.41
CA ARG A 116 -5.30 -7.37 8.49
C ARG A 116 -6.05 -8.63 8.07
N SER A 117 -5.37 -9.73 7.77
CA SER A 117 -6.03 -10.99 7.42
C SER A 117 -6.97 -11.51 8.52
N LYS A 118 -6.63 -11.27 9.80
CA LYS A 118 -7.47 -11.65 10.95
C LYS A 118 -8.62 -10.69 11.20
N ASN A 119 -8.40 -9.39 10.96
CA ASN A 119 -9.29 -8.34 11.42
C ASN A 119 -10.21 -7.76 10.34
N TRP A 120 -9.78 -7.85 9.08
CA TRP A 120 -10.46 -7.33 7.90
C TRP A 120 -10.82 -8.45 6.89
N ALA A 121 -10.89 -9.71 7.33
CA ALA A 121 -11.11 -10.87 6.46
C ALA A 121 -12.36 -10.77 5.53
N SER A 122 -13.39 -10.02 5.94
CA SER A 122 -14.63 -9.82 5.18
C SER A 122 -14.61 -8.61 4.24
N VAL A 123 -13.50 -7.86 4.21
CA VAL A 123 -13.34 -6.60 3.48
C VAL A 123 -12.18 -6.76 2.51
N THR A 124 -12.33 -6.25 1.29
CA THR A 124 -11.30 -6.43 0.26
C THR A 124 -10.19 -5.40 0.36
N ALA A 125 -10.54 -4.12 0.56
CA ALA A 125 -9.65 -2.97 0.44
C ALA A 125 -8.78 -3.00 -0.83
N CYS A 126 -9.29 -3.63 -1.89
CA CYS A 126 -8.59 -3.89 -3.14
C CYS A 126 -9.58 -3.96 -4.31
N PRO A 127 -9.49 -3.06 -5.31
CA PRO A 127 -10.43 -3.02 -6.43
C PRO A 127 -10.48 -4.30 -7.27
N TYR A 128 -9.34 -4.92 -7.59
CA TYR A 128 -9.36 -6.14 -8.39
C TYR A 128 -9.98 -7.32 -7.64
N SER A 129 -9.90 -7.37 -6.29
CA SER A 129 -10.55 -8.42 -5.52
C SER A 129 -12.09 -8.30 -5.57
N LEU A 130 -12.63 -7.09 -5.66
CA LEU A 130 -14.07 -6.89 -5.93
C LEU A 130 -14.44 -7.31 -7.35
N LEU A 131 -13.54 -7.10 -8.32
CA LEU A 131 -13.72 -7.57 -9.70
C LEU A 131 -13.68 -9.10 -9.77
N GLU A 132 -12.77 -9.76 -9.05
CA GLU A 132 -12.74 -11.22 -8.91
C GLU A 132 -14.06 -11.73 -8.33
N GLN A 133 -14.54 -11.13 -7.23
CA GLN A 133 -15.84 -11.47 -6.64
C GLN A 133 -16.99 -11.33 -7.63
N TYR A 134 -16.96 -10.30 -8.49
CA TYR A 134 -17.97 -10.10 -9.53
C TYR A 134 -17.90 -11.18 -10.61
N VAL A 135 -16.68 -11.49 -11.10
CA VAL A 135 -16.45 -12.54 -12.11
C VAL A 135 -16.85 -13.92 -11.59
N GLU A 136 -16.60 -14.19 -10.31
CA GLU A 136 -17.01 -15.43 -9.62
C GLU A 136 -18.52 -15.46 -9.28
N GLY A 137 -19.26 -14.38 -9.52
CA GLY A 137 -20.70 -14.29 -9.27
C GLY A 137 -21.10 -14.08 -7.81
N SER A 138 -20.15 -13.72 -6.94
CA SER A 138 -20.37 -13.57 -5.48
C SER A 138 -20.88 -12.18 -5.06
N ILE A 139 -20.79 -11.16 -5.94
CA ILE A 139 -21.24 -9.79 -5.65
C ILE A 139 -21.98 -9.18 -6.86
N LYS A 140 -23.00 -8.38 -6.59
CA LYS A 140 -23.69 -7.57 -7.61
C LYS A 140 -22.77 -6.46 -8.13
N PRO A 141 -22.81 -6.13 -9.43
CA PRO A 141 -21.93 -5.10 -10.01
C PRO A 141 -22.13 -3.71 -9.37
N SER A 142 -23.37 -3.34 -9.05
CA SER A 142 -23.66 -2.08 -8.36
C SER A 142 -23.02 -2.00 -6.97
N HIS A 143 -23.03 -3.10 -6.21
CA HIS A 143 -22.41 -3.15 -4.88
C HIS A 143 -20.88 -3.12 -4.99
N ALA A 144 -20.31 -3.82 -5.97
CA ALA A 144 -18.88 -3.76 -6.24
C ALA A 144 -18.43 -2.33 -6.59
N LEU A 145 -19.18 -1.64 -7.46
CA LEU A 145 -18.91 -0.25 -7.81
C LEU A 145 -18.98 0.69 -6.61
N LEU A 146 -20.03 0.59 -5.79
CA LEU A 146 -20.17 1.39 -4.57
C LEU A 146 -19.00 1.17 -3.60
N LYS A 147 -18.53 -0.07 -3.45
CA LYS A 147 -17.36 -0.40 -2.65
C LYS A 147 -16.07 0.17 -3.23
N VAL A 148 -15.86 0.13 -4.55
CA VAL A 148 -14.70 0.77 -5.21
C VAL A 148 -14.71 2.29 -4.98
N VAL A 149 -15.88 2.94 -5.08
CA VAL A 149 -16.02 4.37 -4.76
C VAL A 149 -15.66 4.64 -3.30
N ALA A 150 -16.12 3.78 -2.37
CA ALA A 150 -15.78 3.91 -0.96
C ALA A 150 -14.27 3.70 -0.68
N GLN A 151 -13.63 2.75 -1.39
CA GLN A 151 -12.19 2.55 -1.35
C GLN A 151 -11.43 3.81 -1.81
N LEU A 152 -11.82 4.39 -2.95
CA LEU A 152 -11.22 5.63 -3.48
C LEU A 152 -11.42 6.82 -2.52
N ALA A 153 -12.60 6.94 -1.90
CA ALA A 153 -12.86 7.94 -0.88
C ALA A 153 -11.94 7.75 0.33
N GLY A 154 -11.75 6.50 0.78
CA GLY A 154 -10.80 6.17 1.85
C GLY A 154 -9.36 6.54 1.52
N ALA A 155 -8.92 6.25 0.29
CA ALA A 155 -7.60 6.65 -0.20
C ALA A 155 -7.41 8.17 -0.19
N PHE A 156 -8.39 8.93 -0.69
CA PHE A 156 -8.35 10.40 -0.66
C PHE A 156 -8.32 10.96 0.78
N ILE A 157 -9.15 10.43 1.67
CA ILE A 157 -9.18 10.81 3.09
C ILE A 157 -7.82 10.54 3.74
N SER A 158 -7.24 9.35 3.52
CA SER A 158 -5.93 8.98 4.09
C SER A 158 -4.81 9.91 3.64
N TYR A 159 -4.78 10.26 2.34
CA TYR A 159 -3.83 11.20 1.78
C TYR A 159 -3.95 12.58 2.45
N ARG A 160 -5.18 13.08 2.60
CA ARG A 160 -5.43 14.36 3.29
C ARG A 160 -4.99 14.31 4.75
N LEU A 161 -5.38 13.27 5.49
CA LEU A 161 -5.04 13.12 6.90
C LEU A 161 -3.52 13.06 7.11
N MET A 162 -2.81 12.23 6.34
CA MET A 162 -1.37 12.06 6.50
C MET A 162 -0.59 13.29 6.08
N ARG A 163 -1.01 14.00 5.02
CA ARG A 163 -0.39 15.28 4.68
C ARG A 163 -0.51 16.30 5.81
N GLN A 164 -1.70 16.44 6.40
CA GLN A 164 -1.89 17.35 7.53
C GLN A 164 -1.05 16.93 8.75
N LEU A 165 -0.95 15.63 9.03
CA LEU A 165 -0.11 15.12 10.10
C LEU A 165 1.38 15.42 9.86
N TRP A 166 1.87 15.18 8.64
CA TRP A 166 3.26 15.47 8.27
C TRP A 166 3.59 16.96 8.24
N MET A 167 2.61 17.83 7.97
CA MET A 167 2.78 19.28 8.10
C MET A 167 3.01 19.75 9.54
N LEU A 168 2.75 18.91 10.55
CA LEU A 168 3.13 19.21 11.94
C LEU A 168 4.64 19.04 12.18
N GLU A 169 5.38 18.47 11.21
CA GLU A 169 6.83 18.30 11.23
C GLU A 169 7.36 17.72 12.56
N LEU A 170 6.63 16.75 13.13
CA LEU A 170 6.89 16.17 14.47
C LEU A 170 8.30 15.57 14.61
N THR A 171 8.91 15.18 13.50
CA THR A 171 10.28 14.66 13.43
C THR A 171 11.01 15.22 12.22
N ALA A 172 12.35 15.14 12.22
CA ALA A 172 13.18 15.56 11.09
C ALA A 172 12.77 14.88 9.77
N SER A 173 12.27 13.64 9.83
CA SER A 173 11.80 12.87 8.68
C SER A 173 10.42 13.27 8.15
N HIS A 174 9.68 14.10 8.89
CA HIS A 174 8.38 14.63 8.47
C HIS A 174 8.50 16.03 7.83
N VAL A 175 9.62 16.73 8.06
CA VAL A 175 9.88 18.06 7.48
C VAL A 175 9.76 18.00 5.95
N GLY A 176 8.92 18.87 5.37
CA GLY A 176 8.68 18.93 3.92
C GLY A 176 7.88 17.77 3.29
N ARG A 177 7.74 16.63 3.98
CA ARG A 177 7.05 15.43 3.46
C ARG A 177 5.55 15.63 3.24
N GLY A 178 4.95 16.60 3.94
CA GLY A 178 3.55 17.02 3.73
C GLY A 178 3.33 17.85 2.46
N LEU A 179 4.38 18.35 1.80
CA LEU A 179 4.30 19.22 0.63
C LEU A 179 4.75 18.51 -0.65
N GLU A 180 5.82 17.72 -0.55
CA GLU A 180 6.41 17.05 -1.71
C GLU A 180 6.01 15.56 -1.76
N CYS A 181 5.80 15.05 -2.97
CA CYS A 181 5.61 13.63 -3.19
C CYS A 181 6.30 13.19 -4.48
N THR A 182 7.05 12.10 -4.39
CA THR A 182 7.72 11.46 -5.51
C THR A 182 7.12 10.08 -5.78
N ALA A 183 7.08 9.71 -7.05
CA ALA A 183 6.64 8.40 -7.50
C ALA A 183 7.68 7.31 -7.18
N ASP A 184 7.22 6.09 -6.94
CA ASP A 184 8.12 4.93 -6.74
C ASP A 184 8.39 4.17 -8.04
N LEU A 185 7.74 4.54 -9.14
CA LEU A 185 8.01 3.97 -10.45
C LEU A 185 9.37 4.48 -10.96
N ARG A 186 10.38 3.61 -10.93
CA ARG A 186 11.76 3.90 -11.37
C ARG A 186 12.14 3.28 -12.72
N VAL A 187 11.21 2.54 -13.31
CA VAL A 187 11.35 1.92 -14.64
C VAL A 187 10.33 2.48 -15.62
N SER A 188 10.45 2.11 -16.91
CA SER A 188 9.44 2.47 -17.89
C SER A 188 8.06 1.95 -17.48
N ALA A 189 7.00 2.70 -17.82
CA ALA A 189 5.63 2.33 -17.47
C ALA A 189 5.24 0.94 -18.01
N ILE A 190 5.75 0.55 -19.18
CA ILE A 190 5.53 -0.78 -19.75
C ILE A 190 6.17 -1.88 -18.88
N LEU A 191 7.42 -1.68 -18.43
CA LEU A 191 8.07 -2.65 -17.55
C LEU A 191 7.38 -2.71 -16.18
N GLY A 192 7.03 -1.56 -15.61
CA GLY A 192 6.25 -1.48 -14.37
C GLY A 192 4.92 -2.21 -14.46
N PHE A 193 4.20 -2.06 -15.58
CA PHE A 193 2.95 -2.78 -15.86
C PHE A 193 3.14 -4.30 -15.81
N PHE A 194 4.18 -4.83 -16.47
CA PHE A 194 4.45 -6.26 -16.45
C PHE A 194 4.85 -6.76 -15.06
N ILE A 195 5.65 -5.99 -14.31
CA ILE A 195 6.04 -6.33 -12.93
C ILE A 195 4.80 -6.43 -12.04
N GLU A 196 3.96 -5.39 -12.00
CA GLU A 196 2.72 -5.39 -11.22
C GLU A 196 1.79 -6.53 -11.66
N CYS A 197 1.66 -6.79 -12.96
CA CYS A 197 0.83 -7.87 -13.50
C CYS A 197 1.31 -9.26 -13.06
N PHE A 198 2.56 -9.61 -13.30
CA PHE A 198 3.08 -10.95 -13.01
C PHE A 198 3.11 -11.24 -11.51
N LEU A 199 3.54 -10.27 -10.69
CA LEU A 199 3.65 -10.46 -9.25
C LEU A 199 2.28 -10.43 -8.56
N THR A 200 1.32 -9.63 -9.04
CA THR A 200 -0.08 -9.73 -8.59
C THR A 200 -0.64 -11.11 -8.93
N CYS A 201 -0.43 -11.60 -10.15
CA CYS A 201 -0.87 -12.94 -10.55
C CYS A 201 -0.30 -14.03 -9.64
N ALA A 202 1.00 -13.97 -9.33
CA ALA A 202 1.66 -14.92 -8.44
C ALA A 202 1.07 -14.87 -7.02
N CYS A 203 0.90 -13.68 -6.44
CA CYS A 203 0.29 -13.51 -5.11
C CYS A 203 -1.13 -14.10 -5.08
N CYS A 204 -1.94 -13.79 -6.09
CA CYS A 204 -3.31 -14.27 -6.20
C CYS A 204 -3.38 -15.81 -6.36
N LEU A 205 -2.47 -16.44 -7.10
CA LEU A 205 -2.41 -17.91 -7.22
C LEU A 205 -2.01 -18.58 -5.88
N VAL A 206 -1.01 -18.04 -5.19
CA VAL A 206 -0.58 -18.55 -3.88
C VAL A 206 -1.71 -18.43 -2.86
N SER A 207 -2.36 -17.26 -2.81
CA SER A 207 -3.49 -17.03 -1.90
C SER A 207 -4.63 -18.03 -2.14
N ARG A 208 -5.00 -18.28 -3.41
CA ARG A 208 -6.02 -19.29 -3.75
C ARG A 208 -5.61 -20.71 -3.38
N THR A 209 -4.36 -21.07 -3.66
CA THR A 209 -3.81 -22.38 -3.32
C THR A 209 -3.92 -22.61 -1.81
N LEU A 210 -3.42 -21.67 -1.01
CA LEU A 210 -3.48 -21.71 0.46
C LEU A 210 -4.92 -21.78 0.99
N GLY A 211 -5.85 -21.06 0.36
CA GLY A 211 -7.27 -21.11 0.69
C GLY A 211 -7.90 -22.50 0.50
N GLN A 212 -7.43 -23.28 -0.48
CA GLN A 212 -7.92 -24.65 -0.71
C GLN A 212 -7.31 -25.69 0.21
N ILE A 213 -6.00 -25.60 0.48
CA ILE A 213 -5.28 -26.59 1.29
C ILE A 213 -5.48 -26.39 2.81
N LYS A 214 -6.06 -25.27 3.24
CA LYS A 214 -6.44 -25.01 4.65
C LYS A 214 -5.32 -25.23 5.67
N LEU A 215 -4.06 -24.91 5.33
CA LEU A 215 -2.95 -25.05 6.27
C LEU A 215 -3.15 -24.17 7.52
N LYS A 216 -2.73 -24.67 8.68
CA LYS A 216 -2.79 -23.97 9.97
C LYS A 216 -2.15 -22.57 9.94
N TYR A 217 -1.08 -22.39 9.18
CA TYR A 217 -0.34 -21.14 9.06
C TYR A 217 -0.51 -20.45 7.69
N SER A 218 -1.59 -20.75 6.96
CA SER A 218 -1.85 -20.19 5.61
C SER A 218 -1.71 -18.67 5.56
N SER A 219 -2.24 -17.96 6.57
CA SER A 219 -2.12 -16.50 6.62
C SER A 219 -0.67 -16.02 6.74
N ALA A 220 0.17 -16.69 7.53
CA ALA A 220 1.56 -16.29 7.70
C ALA A 220 2.36 -16.58 6.42
N ILE A 221 2.16 -17.75 5.81
CA ILE A 221 2.80 -18.11 4.54
C ILE A 221 2.40 -17.14 3.42
N ASN A 222 1.11 -16.82 3.31
CA ASN A 222 0.62 -15.86 2.31
C ASN A 222 1.21 -14.47 2.52
N SER A 223 1.28 -14.01 3.79
CA SER A 223 1.87 -12.70 4.12
C SER A 223 3.35 -12.66 3.78
N PHE A 224 4.11 -13.71 4.13
CA PHE A 224 5.53 -13.81 3.81
C PHE A 224 5.77 -13.79 2.30
N PHE A 225 4.98 -14.55 1.54
CA PHE A 225 5.09 -14.57 0.07
C PHE A 225 4.78 -13.19 -0.52
N THR A 226 3.70 -12.56 -0.06
CA THR A 226 3.31 -11.22 -0.51
C THR A 226 4.42 -10.20 -0.26
N VAL A 227 4.94 -10.12 0.97
CA VAL A 227 6.05 -9.20 1.31
C VAL A 227 7.29 -9.48 0.49
N SER A 228 7.62 -10.75 0.23
CA SER A 228 8.73 -11.11 -0.64
C SER A 228 8.54 -10.59 -2.07
N MET A 229 7.33 -10.69 -2.63
CA MET A 229 7.04 -10.12 -3.95
C MET A 229 7.14 -8.59 -3.93
N VAL A 230 6.71 -7.93 -2.85
CA VAL A 230 6.85 -6.48 -2.74
C VAL A 230 8.32 -6.09 -2.72
N LEU A 231 9.15 -6.79 -1.93
CA LEU A 231 10.60 -6.57 -1.91
C LEU A 231 11.25 -6.76 -3.28
N LEU A 232 10.82 -7.75 -4.06
CA LEU A 232 11.31 -7.96 -5.43
C LEU A 232 10.95 -6.81 -6.38
N ALA A 233 9.80 -6.15 -6.16
CA ALA A 233 9.33 -5.02 -6.99
C ALA A 233 9.70 -3.64 -6.44
N PHE A 234 10.27 -3.58 -5.22
CA PHE A 234 10.40 -2.36 -4.43
C PHE A 234 11.18 -1.26 -5.17
N ASP A 235 12.32 -1.60 -5.77
CA ASP A 235 13.16 -0.66 -6.51
C ASP A 235 12.75 -0.47 -7.99
N TYR A 236 11.64 -1.09 -8.41
CA TYR A 236 11.12 -1.00 -9.79
C TYR A 236 9.79 -0.24 -9.86
N SER A 237 8.70 -0.84 -9.39
CA SER A 237 7.36 -0.24 -9.39
C SER A 237 6.92 0.26 -8.02
N GLY A 238 7.68 -0.05 -6.96
CA GLY A 238 7.25 0.10 -5.57
C GLY A 238 6.49 -1.11 -5.02
N GLY A 239 6.07 -2.05 -5.88
CA GLY A 239 5.43 -3.32 -5.49
C GLY A 239 4.09 -3.14 -4.80
N TYR A 240 3.19 -2.33 -5.36
CA TYR A 240 1.94 -2.00 -4.69
C TYR A 240 0.94 -3.15 -4.71
N PHE A 241 0.80 -3.83 -5.86
CA PHE A 241 -0.15 -4.92 -6.10
C PHE A 241 -1.56 -4.65 -5.58
N ASN A 242 -1.95 -3.37 -5.52
CA ASN A 242 -3.25 -2.93 -5.05
C ASN A 242 -3.50 -1.52 -5.62
N PRO A 243 -4.46 -1.39 -6.56
CA PRO A 243 -4.71 -0.13 -7.25
C PRO A 243 -5.08 1.03 -6.32
N VAL A 244 -5.88 0.77 -5.27
CA VAL A 244 -6.31 1.84 -4.36
C VAL A 244 -5.21 2.26 -3.40
N LEU A 245 -4.33 1.32 -3.00
CA LEU A 245 -3.15 1.63 -2.19
C LEU A 245 -2.19 2.53 -2.97
N ALA A 246 -1.85 2.14 -4.20
CA ALA A 246 -1.00 2.94 -5.08
C ALA A 246 -1.59 4.35 -5.28
N THR A 247 -2.90 4.43 -5.54
CA THR A 247 -3.60 5.71 -5.69
C THR A 247 -3.56 6.55 -4.42
N GLY A 248 -3.79 5.97 -3.24
CA GLY A 248 -3.74 6.70 -1.97
C GLY A 248 -2.36 7.28 -1.67
N LEU A 249 -1.29 6.54 -1.98
CA LEU A 249 0.08 6.94 -1.64
C LEU A 249 0.75 7.81 -2.71
N LYS A 250 0.46 7.56 -4.00
CA LYS A 250 1.29 8.05 -5.12
C LYS A 250 0.53 8.74 -6.23
N TRP A 251 -0.79 8.90 -6.14
CA TRP A 251 -1.54 9.60 -7.18
C TRP A 251 -1.03 11.04 -7.37
N SER A 252 -0.72 11.41 -8.61
CA SER A 252 -0.24 12.74 -9.01
C SER A 252 1.09 13.17 -8.34
N CYS A 253 1.89 12.23 -7.86
CA CYS A 253 3.24 12.52 -7.38
C CYS A 253 4.22 12.76 -8.53
N HIS A 254 5.30 13.50 -8.28
CA HIS A 254 6.29 13.82 -9.31
C HIS A 254 7.07 12.58 -9.75
N GLY A 255 7.33 12.45 -11.06
CA GLY A 255 8.13 11.36 -11.65
C GLY A 255 7.39 10.51 -12.69
N HIS A 256 6.06 10.61 -12.78
CA HIS A 256 5.23 9.92 -13.76
C HIS A 256 3.92 10.68 -14.02
N THR A 257 3.26 10.36 -15.12
CA THR A 257 1.93 10.87 -15.45
C THR A 257 0.82 10.04 -14.79
N ASN A 258 -0.37 10.64 -14.61
CA ASN A 258 -1.54 9.90 -14.12
C ASN A 258 -1.93 8.74 -15.04
N THR A 259 -1.67 8.85 -16.35
CA THR A 259 -1.89 7.77 -17.30
C THR A 259 -0.96 6.59 -17.04
N GLU A 260 0.33 6.86 -16.79
CA GLU A 260 1.29 5.81 -16.42
C GLU A 260 0.92 5.18 -15.07
N HIS A 261 0.41 5.97 -14.11
CA HIS A 261 -0.12 5.44 -12.85
C HIS A 261 -1.26 4.44 -13.08
N ILE A 262 -2.26 4.82 -13.88
CA ILE A 262 -3.40 3.95 -14.20
C ILE A 262 -2.90 2.70 -14.94
N LEU A 263 -2.03 2.86 -15.93
CA LEU A 263 -1.49 1.74 -16.69
C LEU A 263 -0.79 0.74 -15.76
N VAL A 264 0.15 1.20 -14.93
CA VAL A 264 0.96 0.34 -14.09
C VAL A 264 0.14 -0.29 -12.96
N TYR A 265 -0.50 0.54 -12.12
CA TYR A 265 -1.06 0.08 -10.85
C TYR A 265 -2.53 -0.34 -10.91
N TRP A 266 -3.28 0.11 -11.92
CA TRP A 266 -4.65 -0.36 -12.13
C TRP A 266 -4.67 -1.48 -13.17
N ALA A 267 -4.28 -1.19 -14.42
CA ALA A 267 -4.38 -2.17 -15.49
C ALA A 267 -3.45 -3.36 -15.25
N GLY A 268 -2.20 -3.13 -14.78
CA GLY A 268 -1.26 -4.20 -14.44
C GLY A 268 -1.81 -5.16 -13.39
N SER A 269 -2.15 -4.66 -12.20
CA SER A 269 -2.64 -5.50 -11.10
C SER A 269 -3.99 -6.15 -11.43
N ILE A 270 -4.92 -5.46 -12.11
CA ILE A 270 -6.19 -6.06 -12.57
C ILE A 270 -5.92 -7.20 -13.55
N LEU A 271 -5.07 -6.99 -14.56
CA LEU A 271 -4.76 -8.05 -15.52
C LEU A 271 -4.09 -9.24 -14.84
N GLY A 272 -3.17 -8.99 -13.91
CA GLY A 272 -2.52 -10.04 -13.12
C GLY A 272 -3.53 -10.88 -12.32
N SER A 273 -4.46 -10.22 -11.66
CA SER A 273 -5.58 -10.87 -10.95
C SER A 273 -6.47 -11.68 -11.90
N MET A 274 -6.90 -11.12 -13.04
CA MET A 274 -7.73 -11.86 -14.01
C MET A 274 -7.00 -13.04 -14.64
N LEU A 275 -5.70 -12.90 -14.92
CA LEU A 275 -4.85 -13.99 -15.39
C LEU A 275 -4.79 -15.11 -14.35
N SER A 276 -4.68 -14.77 -13.06
CA SER A 276 -4.67 -15.77 -11.99
C SER A 276 -5.98 -16.57 -11.93
N LEU A 277 -7.15 -15.94 -12.12
CA LEU A 277 -8.44 -16.64 -12.24
C LEU A 277 -8.45 -17.58 -13.44
N ARG A 278 -7.97 -17.10 -14.60
CA ARG A 278 -7.94 -17.91 -15.81
C ARG A 278 -7.03 -19.11 -15.66
N LEU A 279 -5.84 -18.94 -15.09
CA LEU A 279 -4.91 -20.03 -14.81
C LEU A 279 -5.50 -21.02 -13.79
N TRP A 280 -6.18 -20.50 -12.76
CA TRP A 280 -6.84 -21.33 -11.75
C TRP A 280 -7.98 -22.20 -12.33
N SER A 281 -8.68 -21.70 -13.35
CA SER A 281 -9.73 -22.45 -14.05
C SER A 281 -9.22 -23.66 -14.86
N LEU A 282 -7.91 -23.76 -15.09
CA LEU A 282 -7.31 -24.91 -15.79
C LEU A 282 -7.03 -26.04 -14.78
N PRO A 283 -7.70 -27.20 -14.88
CA PRO A 283 -7.53 -28.29 -13.91
C PRO A 283 -6.07 -28.75 -13.76
N SER A 284 -5.32 -28.78 -14.86
CA SER A 284 -3.89 -29.15 -14.83
C SER A 284 -3.03 -28.24 -13.96
N ILE A 285 -3.44 -26.99 -13.74
CA ILE A 285 -2.72 -26.04 -12.88
C ILE A 285 -3.22 -26.16 -11.46
N SER A 286 -4.54 -26.06 -11.23
CA SER A 286 -5.11 -26.10 -9.89
C SER A 286 -4.85 -27.42 -9.18
N ILE A 287 -4.98 -28.56 -9.87
CA ILE A 287 -4.67 -29.89 -9.33
C ILE A 287 -3.18 -29.98 -8.99
N LYS A 288 -2.27 -29.61 -9.91
CA LYS A 288 -0.81 -29.67 -9.63
C LYS A 288 -0.38 -28.79 -8.45
N LEU A 289 -1.00 -27.62 -8.29
CA LEU A 289 -0.70 -26.71 -7.18
C LEU A 289 -1.23 -27.23 -5.84
N VAL A 290 -2.38 -27.90 -5.84
CA VAL A 290 -3.05 -28.40 -4.62
C VAL A 290 -2.53 -29.79 -4.21
N ASP A 291 -2.43 -30.74 -5.14
CA ASP A 291 -2.10 -32.15 -4.87
C ASP A 291 -0.68 -32.32 -4.32
N LYS A 292 0.25 -31.43 -4.71
CA LYS A 292 1.63 -31.42 -4.17
C LYS A 292 1.67 -31.30 -2.64
N PHE A 293 0.63 -30.74 -2.04
CA PHE A 293 0.53 -30.56 -0.59
C PHE A 293 -0.44 -31.55 0.08
N ARG A 294 -1.41 -32.13 -0.65
CA ARG A 294 -2.29 -33.17 -0.11
C ARG A 294 -1.60 -34.53 0.07
N SER A 295 -0.66 -34.89 -0.80
CA SER A 295 0.06 -36.18 -0.74
C SER A 295 1.06 -36.33 0.42
N LYS A 296 1.10 -35.38 1.36
CA LYS A 296 1.97 -35.41 2.54
C LYS A 296 1.21 -35.48 3.88
N GLU A 297 -0.13 -35.49 3.85
CA GLU A 297 -0.97 -35.58 5.05
C GLU A 297 -1.60 -36.98 5.28
N GLU A 298 -1.23 -37.97 4.46
CA GLU A 298 -1.48 -39.41 4.69
C GLU A 298 -0.20 -40.10 5.19
#